data_AF-A0A349MJB9-F1
#
_entry.id   AF-A0A349MJB9-F1
#
_cell.length_a   1.000
_cell.length_b   1.000
_cell.length_c   1.000
_cell.angle_alpha   90.00
_cell.angle_beta   90.00
_cell.angle_gamma   90.00
#
_symmetry.space_group_name_H-M   'P 1'
#
loop_
_entity.id
_entity.type
_entity.pdbx_description
1 polymer ?
#
loop_
_entity_poly.entity_id
_entity_poly.type
_entity_poly.pdbx_seq_one_letter_code
_entity_poly.pdbx_strand_id
1 'polypeptide(L)'
;MVHFCRGDLDRKQGKTIMGNTIAFDTHAYIKKLREAGVDERQAEVQAEALVALVEDRLATKRDIADLKRDFKELDVKLETRSKELDVKLETNLADMKRDFKEMDTKLETSLRELELRMILKMGGMILAGIGILFGLMRAWPLPVQFAPIPGQEIRQTVPQSPLGR
;
A
#
# COMPACT_ATOMS: atom_id res chain seq x y z
N MET A 1 -20.77 29.80 10.75
CA MET A 1 -22.11 29.53 10.19
C MET A 1 -22.17 30.23 8.83
N VAL A 2 -21.71 29.56 7.77
CA VAL A 2 -21.58 30.17 6.44
C VAL A 2 -22.42 29.36 5.47
N HIS A 3 -23.55 29.96 5.10
CA HIS A 3 -24.41 29.52 4.01
C HIS A 3 -23.59 29.44 2.72
N PHE A 4 -23.61 28.28 2.07
CA PHE A 4 -23.28 28.18 0.65
C PHE A 4 -24.35 27.31 -0.02
N CYS A 5 -25.40 27.98 -0.50
CA CYS A 5 -26.33 27.39 -1.46
C CYS A 5 -25.54 27.11 -2.74
N ARG A 6 -25.35 25.83 -3.07
CA ARG A 6 -24.77 25.43 -4.35
C ARG A 6 -25.90 25.01 -5.29
N GLY A 7 -26.29 26.00 -6.09
CA GLY A 7 -26.86 25.94 -7.42
C GLY A 7 -27.61 24.68 -7.85
N ASP A 8 -28.91 24.87 -8.03
CA ASP A 8 -29.74 24.12 -8.98
C ASP A 8 -29.08 24.11 -10.36
N LEU A 9 -28.35 23.03 -10.65
CA LEU A 9 -28.00 22.66 -12.01
C LEU A 9 -29.22 22.00 -12.63
N ASP A 10 -30.07 22.89 -13.14
CA ASP A 10 -31.13 22.71 -14.11
C ASP A 10 -30.81 21.52 -15.04
N ARG A 11 -31.37 20.35 -14.72
CA ARG A 11 -31.41 19.17 -15.59
C ARG A 11 -32.42 19.50 -16.70
N LYS A 12 -32.06 20.47 -17.55
CA LYS A 12 -32.75 20.70 -18.81
C LYS A 12 -32.60 19.44 -19.64
N GLN A 13 -33.70 18.72 -19.70
CA GLN A 13 -34.18 17.98 -20.87
C GLN A 13 -33.04 17.71 -21.85
N GLY A 14 -32.40 16.55 -21.68
CA GLY A 14 -31.71 15.89 -22.77
C GLY A 14 -32.76 15.66 -23.85
N LYS A 15 -32.96 16.67 -24.69
CA LYS A 15 -33.65 16.58 -25.96
C LYS A 15 -32.82 15.59 -26.73
N THR A 16 -33.18 14.31 -26.59
CA THR A 16 -32.72 13.23 -27.43
C THR A 16 -32.88 13.75 -28.84
N ILE A 17 -31.76 14.16 -29.44
CA ILE A 17 -31.62 14.30 -30.87
C ILE A 17 -31.70 12.85 -31.36
N MET A 18 -32.89 12.23 -31.27
CA MET A 18 -33.18 11.03 -32.01
C MET A 18 -33.11 11.54 -33.42
N GLY A 19 -31.94 11.28 -34.02
CA GLY A 19 -31.57 11.76 -35.31
C GLY A 19 -32.78 11.65 -36.20
N ASN A 20 -33.04 12.72 -36.95
CA ASN A 20 -33.65 12.54 -38.25
C ASN A 20 -32.78 11.44 -38.88
N THR A 21 -33.26 10.19 -38.87
CA THR A 21 -32.62 9.10 -39.59
C THR A 21 -32.27 9.73 -40.92
N ILE A 22 -30.99 9.78 -41.28
CA ILE A 22 -30.57 10.36 -42.56
C ILE A 22 -31.02 9.37 -43.63
N ALA A 23 -32.34 9.21 -43.76
CA ALA A 23 -33.02 8.53 -44.81
C ALA A 23 -33.01 9.55 -45.92
N PHE A 24 -31.96 9.49 -46.73
CA PHE A 24 -31.89 10.29 -47.93
C PHE A 24 -33.06 9.88 -48.83
N ASP A 25 -34.04 10.78 -48.98
CA ASP A 25 -35.22 10.54 -49.82
C ASP A 25 -34.87 10.90 -51.27
N THR A 26 -34.44 9.88 -52.02
CA THR A 26 -34.07 9.97 -53.43
C THR A 26 -35.20 10.58 -54.27
N HIS A 27 -36.46 10.22 -53.98
CA HIS A 27 -37.61 10.67 -54.77
C HIS A 27 -37.94 12.14 -54.50
N ALA A 28 -37.92 12.58 -53.24
CA ALA A 28 -38.08 13.99 -52.89
C ALA A 28 -36.93 14.85 -53.45
N TYR A 29 -35.72 14.31 -53.52
CA TYR A 29 -34.56 14.99 -54.10
C TYR A 29 -34.68 15.16 -55.62
N ILE A 30 -35.03 14.09 -56.35
CA ILE A 30 -35.31 14.15 -57.79
C ILE A 30 -36.42 15.15 -58.10
N LYS A 31 -37.51 15.14 -57.32
CA LYS A 31 -38.63 16.08 -57.50
C LYS A 31 -38.17 17.54 -57.38
N LYS A 32 -37.32 17.87 -56.39
CA LYS A 32 -36.76 19.21 -56.22
C LYS A 32 -35.85 19.62 -57.36
N LEU A 33 -35.03 18.70 -57.88
CA LEU A 33 -34.15 18.96 -59.03
C LEU A 33 -35.00 19.25 -60.29
N ARG A 34 -36.08 18.50 -60.50
CA ARG A 34 -37.01 18.72 -61.60
C ARG A 34 -37.76 20.05 -61.49
N GLU A 35 -38.24 20.40 -60.28
CA GLU A 35 -38.87 21.70 -60.00
C GLU A 35 -37.90 22.88 -60.22
N ALA A 36 -36.59 22.66 -60.05
CA ALA A 36 -35.54 23.62 -60.35
C ALA A 36 -35.14 23.67 -61.84
N GLY A 37 -35.77 22.89 -62.70
CA GLY A 37 -35.54 22.88 -64.15
C GLY A 37 -34.43 21.94 -64.63
N VAL A 38 -33.95 21.02 -63.78
CA VAL A 38 -33.02 19.95 -64.19
C VAL A 38 -33.79 18.87 -64.95
N ASP A 39 -33.21 18.37 -66.04
CA ASP A 39 -33.77 17.27 -66.81
C ASP A 39 -33.91 16.00 -65.96
N GLU A 40 -34.98 15.23 -66.17
CA GLU A 40 -35.32 14.08 -65.32
C GLU A 40 -34.21 13.03 -65.26
N ARG A 41 -33.56 12.75 -66.41
CA ARG A 41 -32.43 11.81 -66.45
C ARG A 41 -31.22 12.32 -65.69
N GLN A 42 -30.99 13.63 -65.71
CA GLN A 42 -29.89 14.24 -64.95
C GLN A 42 -30.17 14.26 -63.46
N ALA A 43 -31.43 14.50 -63.06
CA ALA A 43 -31.85 14.48 -61.67
C ALA A 43 -31.72 13.08 -61.05
N GLU A 44 -32.08 12.02 -61.80
CA GLU A 44 -31.91 10.63 -61.38
C GLU A 44 -30.43 10.28 -61.16
N VAL A 45 -29.57 10.59 -62.13
CA VAL A 45 -28.12 10.30 -62.05
C VAL A 45 -27.47 11.05 -60.88
N GLN A 46 -27.84 12.31 -60.65
CA GLN A 46 -27.35 13.06 -59.48
C GLN A 46 -27.82 12.45 -58.16
N ALA A 47 -29.09 12.03 -58.07
CA ALA A 47 -29.64 11.42 -56.87
C ALA A 47 -28.96 10.08 -56.57
N GLU A 48 -28.73 9.26 -57.60
CA GLU A 48 -28.04 7.97 -57.48
C GLU A 48 -26.58 8.15 -57.05
N ALA A 49 -25.85 9.09 -57.64
CA ALA A 49 -24.48 9.42 -57.24
C ALA A 49 -24.41 9.93 -55.78
N LEU A 50 -25.40 10.70 -55.33
CA LEU A 50 -25.45 11.19 -53.95
C LEU A 50 -25.76 10.08 -52.95
N VAL A 51 -26.65 9.14 -53.29
CA VAL A 51 -26.95 7.95 -52.48
C VAL A 51 -25.69 7.12 -52.30
N ALA A 52 -24.99 6.80 -53.40
CA ALA A 52 -23.75 6.03 -53.36
C ALA A 52 -22.69 6.68 -52.46
N LEU A 53 -22.53 8.01 -52.54
CA LEU A 53 -21.57 8.75 -51.71
C LEU A 53 -21.96 8.77 -50.22
N VAL A 54 -23.26 8.85 -49.93
CA VAL A 54 -23.77 8.86 -48.55
C VAL A 54 -23.64 7.47 -47.92
N GLU A 55 -23.96 6.41 -48.65
CA GLU A 55 -23.82 5.03 -48.18
C GLU A 55 -22.36 4.64 -47.94
N ASP A 56 -21.43 5.08 -48.78
CA ASP A 56 -19.99 4.79 -48.65
C ASP A 56 -19.35 5.48 -47.42
N ARG A 57 -19.89 6.63 -46.99
CA ARG A 57 -19.32 7.43 -45.89
C ARG A 57 -20.01 7.23 -44.54
N LEU A 58 -21.14 6.53 -44.50
CA LEU A 58 -21.87 6.30 -43.26
C LEU A 58 -21.32 5.07 -42.53
N ALA A 59 -20.91 5.27 -41.27
CA ALA A 59 -20.69 4.15 -40.36
C ALA A 59 -21.99 3.34 -40.27
N THR A 60 -21.93 2.07 -40.65
CA THR A 60 -23.11 1.22 -40.67
C THR A 60 -23.53 0.88 -39.24
N LYS A 61 -24.79 0.47 -39.04
CA LYS A 61 -25.26 -0.05 -37.75
C LYS A 61 -24.41 -1.23 -37.27
N ARG A 62 -23.78 -1.97 -38.19
CA ARG A 62 -22.90 -3.09 -37.89
C ARG A 62 -21.59 -2.60 -37.27
N ASP A 63 -20.97 -1.57 -37.82
CA ASP A 63 -19.74 -0.98 -37.27
C ASP A 63 -19.96 -0.46 -35.85
N ILE A 64 -21.10 0.17 -35.60
CA ILE A 64 -21.48 0.62 -34.25
C ILE A 64 -21.70 -0.56 -33.29
N ALA A 65 -22.27 -1.66 -33.78
CA ALA A 65 -22.47 -2.86 -32.98
C ALA A 65 -21.13 -3.55 -32.64
N ASP A 66 -20.19 -3.57 -33.58
CA ASP A 66 -18.86 -4.15 -33.38
C ASP A 66 -18.03 -3.29 -32.41
N LEU A 67 -18.03 -1.96 -32.56
CA LEU A 67 -17.42 -1.06 -31.57
C LEU A 67 -18.01 -1.23 -30.15
N LYS A 68 -19.33 -1.47 -30.04
CA LYS A 68 -19.96 -1.75 -28.74
C LYS A 68 -19.52 -3.09 -28.15
N ARG A 69 -19.22 -4.09 -28.98
CA ARG A 69 -18.68 -5.38 -28.52
C ARG A 69 -17.26 -5.19 -28.03
N ASP A 70 -16.41 -4.53 -28.81
CA ASP A 70 -15.01 -4.27 -28.46
C ASP A 70 -14.93 -3.47 -27.16
N PHE A 71 -15.80 -2.48 -26.99
CA PHE A 71 -15.87 -1.70 -25.75
C PHE A 71 -16.24 -2.56 -24.54
N LYS A 72 -17.22 -3.47 -24.68
CA LYS A 72 -17.58 -4.41 -23.60
C LYS A 72 -16.46 -5.39 -23.29
N GLU A 73 -15.73 -5.86 -24.30
CA GLU A 73 -14.59 -6.74 -24.09
C GLU A 73 -13.47 -6.04 -23.32
N LEU A 74 -13.16 -4.79 -23.69
CA LEU A 74 -12.17 -3.98 -23.00
C LEU A 74 -12.54 -3.73 -21.53
N ASP A 75 -13.82 -3.47 -21.26
CA ASP A 75 -14.34 -3.27 -19.91
C ASP A 75 -14.12 -4.53 -19.04
N VAL A 76 -14.50 -5.71 -19.55
CA VAL A 76 -14.26 -7.00 -18.88
C VAL A 76 -12.77 -7.25 -18.64
N LYS A 77 -11.92 -6.91 -19.62
CA LYS A 77 -10.46 -7.09 -19.52
C LYS A 77 -9.85 -6.15 -18.47
N LEU A 78 -10.35 -4.92 -18.36
CA LEU A 78 -9.94 -3.97 -17.34
C LEU A 78 -10.32 -4.45 -15.94
N GLU A 79 -11.57 -4.91 -15.75
CA GLU A 79 -12.00 -5.48 -14.47
C GLU A 79 -11.14 -6.68 -14.05
N THR A 80 -10.83 -7.55 -15.02
CA THR A 80 -9.99 -8.74 -14.77
C THR A 80 -8.57 -8.34 -14.36
N ARG A 81 -7.96 -7.38 -15.06
CA ARG A 81 -6.61 -6.87 -14.71
C ARG A 81 -6.59 -6.15 -13.37
N SER A 82 -7.64 -5.42 -13.01
CA SER A 82 -7.75 -4.79 -11.69
C SER A 82 -7.70 -5.85 -10.59
N LYS A 83 -8.53 -6.90 -10.70
CA LYS A 83 -8.55 -8.00 -9.73
C LYS A 83 -7.22 -8.75 -9.66
N GLU A 84 -6.57 -8.97 -10.80
CA GLU A 84 -5.25 -9.61 -10.84
C GLU A 84 -4.19 -8.78 -10.10
N LEU A 85 -4.21 -7.44 -10.26
CA LEU A 85 -3.30 -6.55 -9.55
C LEU A 85 -3.57 -6.54 -8.05
N ASP A 86 -4.83 -6.55 -7.62
CA ASP A 86 -5.18 -6.62 -6.20
C ASP A 86 -4.63 -7.90 -5.55
N VAL A 87 -4.80 -9.05 -6.20
CA VAL A 87 -4.24 -10.33 -5.72
C VAL A 87 -2.70 -10.31 -5.71
N LYS A 88 -2.05 -9.74 -6.72
CA LYS A 88 -0.58 -9.58 -6.75
C LYS A 88 -0.07 -8.68 -5.64
N LEU A 89 -0.80 -7.62 -5.29
CA LEU A 89 -0.44 -6.75 -4.18
C LEU A 89 -0.59 -7.47 -2.83
N GLU A 90 -1.69 -8.18 -2.62
CA GLU A 90 -1.91 -8.95 -1.38
C GLU A 90 -0.84 -10.03 -1.17
N THR A 91 -0.48 -10.75 -2.23
CA THR A 91 0.57 -11.79 -2.18
C THR A 91 1.94 -11.19 -1.89
N ASN A 92 2.35 -10.13 -2.59
CA ASN A 92 3.62 -9.46 -2.32
C ASN A 92 3.70 -8.88 -0.89
N LEU A 93 2.60 -8.32 -0.38
CA LEU A 93 2.55 -7.84 1.01
C LEU A 93 2.68 -8.99 2.01
N ALA A 94 2.05 -10.14 1.74
CA ALA A 94 2.19 -11.32 2.57
C ALA A 94 3.63 -11.86 2.58
N ASP A 95 4.29 -11.88 1.41
CA ASP A 95 5.68 -12.34 1.28
C ASP A 95 6.64 -11.40 2.00
N MET A 96 6.54 -10.09 1.79
CA MET A 96 7.37 -9.11 2.52
C MET A 96 7.19 -9.20 4.04
N LYS A 97 5.96 -9.48 4.51
CA LYS A 97 5.69 -9.67 5.93
C LYS A 97 6.33 -10.95 6.48
N ARG A 98 6.38 -12.01 5.69
CA ARG A 98 7.08 -13.25 6.05
C ARG A 98 8.58 -13.00 6.13
N ASP A 99 9.17 -12.37 5.12
CA ASP A 99 10.60 -12.05 5.07
C ASP A 99 11.03 -11.19 6.25
N PHE A 100 10.23 -10.18 6.61
CA PHE A 100 10.49 -9.34 7.77
C PHE A 100 10.48 -10.16 9.07
N LYS A 101 9.50 -11.07 9.23
CA LYS A 101 9.42 -11.95 10.41
C LYS A 101 10.59 -12.95 10.45
N GLU A 102 11.04 -13.44 9.30
CA GLU A 102 12.20 -14.32 9.22
C GLU A 102 13.48 -13.57 9.60
N MET A 103 13.66 -12.34 9.12
CA MET A 103 14.79 -11.50 9.53
C MET A 103 14.79 -11.21 11.03
N ASP A 104 13.63 -10.90 11.60
CA ASP A 104 13.50 -10.63 13.04
C ASP A 104 13.92 -11.85 13.88
N THR A 105 13.45 -13.04 13.52
CA THR A 105 13.85 -14.29 14.20
C THR A 105 15.34 -14.62 13.99
N LYS A 106 15.90 -14.38 12.80
CA LYS A 106 17.35 -14.50 12.54
C LYS A 106 18.17 -13.54 13.39
N LEU A 107 17.69 -12.31 13.60
CA LEU A 107 18.36 -11.32 14.43
C LEU A 107 18.33 -11.73 15.91
N GLU A 108 17.18 -12.17 16.43
CA GLU A 108 17.06 -12.68 17.79
C GLU A 108 17.96 -13.87 18.06
N THR A 109 18.01 -14.84 17.13
CA THR A 109 18.86 -16.04 17.26
C THR A 109 20.34 -15.68 17.22
N SER A 110 20.75 -14.78 16.33
CA SER A 110 22.13 -14.30 16.25
C SER A 110 22.57 -13.57 17.53
N LEU A 111 21.67 -12.78 18.12
CA LEU A 111 21.93 -12.11 19.40
C LEU A 111 22.10 -13.10 20.55
N ARG A 112 21.24 -14.12 20.65
CA ARG A 112 21.36 -15.18 21.67
C ARG A 112 22.66 -15.96 21.53
N GLU A 113 23.06 -16.31 20.31
CA GLU A 113 24.33 -17.00 20.09
C GLU A 113 25.52 -16.16 20.54
N LEU A 114 25.48 -14.85 20.24
CA LEU A 114 26.52 -13.92 20.65
C LEU A 114 26.57 -13.75 22.18
N GLU A 115 25.40 -13.63 22.83
CA GLU A 115 25.29 -13.54 24.28
C GLU A 115 25.89 -14.78 24.97
N LEU A 116 25.51 -15.98 24.53
CA LEU A 116 26.04 -17.23 25.08
C LEU A 116 27.56 -17.34 24.88
N ARG A 117 28.05 -17.04 23.67
CA ARG A 117 29.50 -17.09 23.38
C ARG A 117 30.27 -16.07 24.21
N MET A 118 29.73 -14.87 24.42
CA MET A 118 30.37 -13.86 25.26
C MET A 118 30.35 -14.25 26.74
N ILE A 119 29.23 -14.70 27.28
CA ILE A 119 29.14 -15.15 28.68
C ILE A 119 30.13 -16.30 28.94
N LEU A 120 30.23 -17.27 28.03
CA LEU A 120 31.14 -18.41 28.20
C LEU A 120 32.61 -17.97 28.13
N LYS A 121 32.98 -17.13 27.14
CA LYS A 121 34.35 -16.62 26.98
C LYS A 121 34.76 -15.70 28.14
N MET A 122 33.90 -14.76 28.51
CA MET A 122 34.18 -13.78 29.57
C MET A 122 34.15 -14.44 30.96
N GLY A 123 33.17 -15.31 31.23
CA GLY A 123 33.08 -16.05 32.49
C GLY A 123 34.30 -16.93 32.74
N GLY A 124 34.81 -17.60 31.70
CA GLY A 124 36.06 -18.37 31.78
C GLY A 124 37.28 -17.50 32.14
N MET A 125 37.41 -16.32 31.52
CA MET A 125 38.50 -15.38 31.84
C MET A 125 38.42 -14.83 33.26
N ILE A 126 37.23 -14.48 33.74
CA ILE A 126 37.02 -14.00 35.12
C ILE A 126 37.42 -15.08 36.13
N LEU A 127 36.95 -16.33 35.92
CA LEU A 127 37.30 -17.45 36.80
C LEU A 127 38.80 -17.73 36.81
N ALA A 128 39.46 -17.70 35.63
CA ALA A 128 40.90 -17.84 35.54
C ALA A 128 41.64 -16.73 36.29
N GLY A 129 41.21 -15.48 36.15
CA GLY A 129 41.81 -14.34 36.85
C GLY A 129 41.68 -14.44 38.37
N ILE A 130 40.51 -14.82 38.89
CA ILE A 130 40.30 -15.02 40.34
C ILE A 130 41.18 -16.17 40.85
N GLY A 131 41.31 -17.26 40.10
CA GLY A 131 42.16 -18.39 40.47
C GLY A 131 43.63 -17.98 40.64
N ILE A 132 44.16 -17.15 39.73
CA ILE A 132 45.52 -16.62 39.83
C ILE A 132 45.68 -15.74 41.07
N LEU A 133 44.74 -14.80 41.30
CA LEU A 133 44.76 -13.91 42.47
C LEU A 133 44.69 -14.69 43.79
N PHE A 134 43.82 -15.69 43.87
CA PHE A 134 43.68 -16.53 45.07
C PHE A 134 44.94 -17.34 45.35
N GLY A 135 45.57 -17.91 44.31
CA GLY A 135 46.85 -18.61 44.44
C GLY A 135 47.94 -17.70 45.02
N LEU A 136 48.04 -16.45 44.54
CA LEU A 136 48.98 -15.46 45.05
C LEU A 136 48.69 -15.06 46.50
N MET A 137 47.41 -14.83 46.85
CA MET A 137 47.00 -14.45 48.21
C MET A 137 47.32 -15.56 49.22
N ARG A 138 47.21 -16.83 48.82
CA ARG A 138 47.55 -17.97 49.69
C ARG A 138 49.06 -18.19 49.83
N ALA A 139 49.85 -17.87 48.82
CA ALA A 139 51.29 -17.97 48.87
C ALA A 139 51.94 -16.87 49.73
N TRP A 140 51.22 -15.78 50.02
CA TRP A 140 51.69 -14.69 50.86
C TRP A 140 50.99 -14.69 52.22
N PRO A 141 51.53 -15.36 53.25
CA PRO A 141 51.00 -15.24 54.60
C PRO A 141 51.24 -13.79 55.08
N LEU A 142 50.25 -12.92 54.93
CA LEU A 142 50.29 -11.58 55.50
C LEU A 142 50.30 -11.70 57.03
N PRO A 143 51.30 -11.16 57.75
CA PRO A 143 51.18 -10.97 59.18
C PRO A 143 50.13 -9.88 59.41
N VAL A 144 48.87 -10.28 59.62
CA VAL A 144 47.82 -9.36 60.05
C VAL A 144 48.09 -9.00 61.50
N GLN A 145 48.98 -8.04 61.72
CA GLN A 145 49.21 -7.47 63.03
C GLN A 145 48.14 -6.39 63.27
N PHE A 146 47.04 -6.79 63.91
CA PHE A 146 46.06 -5.85 64.42
C PHE A 146 46.74 -4.97 65.47
N ALA A 147 47.08 -3.73 65.09
CA ALA A 147 47.44 -2.71 66.07
C ALA A 147 46.16 -2.34 66.86
N PRO A 148 46.18 -2.38 68.20
CA PRO A 148 45.03 -1.96 68.99
C PRO A 148 44.76 -0.46 68.73
N ILE A 149 43.52 -0.13 68.38
CA ILE A 149 43.07 1.25 68.21
C ILE A 149 43.12 1.93 69.59
N PRO A 150 43.97 2.95 69.82
CA PRO A 150 43.94 3.68 71.08
C PRO A 150 42.73 4.62 71.09
N GLY A 151 41.91 4.54 72.15
CA GLY A 151 40.89 5.57 72.43
C GLY A 151 39.42 5.15 72.30
N GLN A 152 39.05 3.98 72.81
CA GLN A 152 37.64 3.67 73.12
C GLN A 152 37.48 3.57 74.64
N GLU A 153 37.40 4.72 75.32
CA GLU A 153 36.82 4.77 76.66
C GLU A 153 35.32 4.55 76.53
N ILE A 154 34.87 3.33 76.81
CA ILE A 154 33.46 2.99 76.90
C ILE A 154 32.95 3.62 78.19
N ARG A 155 32.38 4.83 78.11
CA ARG A 155 31.69 5.48 79.23
C ARG A 155 30.43 4.67 79.56
N GLN A 156 30.57 3.69 80.45
CA GLN A 156 29.45 2.93 80.99
C GLN A 156 28.55 3.87 81.80
N THR A 157 27.47 4.36 81.19
CA THR A 157 26.34 4.86 81.98
C THR A 157 25.56 3.65 82.46
N VAL A 158 25.93 3.13 83.63
CA VAL A 158 25.12 2.16 84.37
C VAL A 158 23.88 2.90 84.88
N PRO A 159 22.66 2.53 84.47
CA PRO A 159 21.47 3.00 85.18
C PRO A 159 21.39 2.25 86.52
N GLN A 160 21.55 2.99 87.62
CA GLN A 160 21.26 2.48 88.96
C GLN A 160 19.74 2.35 89.10
N SER A 161 19.21 1.13 89.02
CA SER A 161 17.86 0.81 89.50
C SER A 161 17.95 0.49 90.99
N PRO A 162 17.21 1.17 91.88
CA PRO A 162 17.12 0.75 93.27
C PRO A 162 16.24 -0.51 93.34
N LEU A 163 16.85 -1.63 93.72
CA LEU A 163 16.15 -2.79 94.25
C LEU A 163 15.65 -2.46 95.66
N GLY A 164 14.37 -2.76 95.94
CA GLY A 164 13.98 -3.20 97.27
C GLY A 164 12.61 -2.77 97.78
N ARG A 165 11.69 -3.74 97.71
CA ARG A 165 10.77 -4.20 98.76
C ARG A 165 9.62 -3.30 99.23
#